data_AF-A0A1D6GLQ5-F1
#
_entry.id   AF-A0A1D6GLQ5-F1
#
_cell.length_a   1.000
_cell.length_b   1.000
_cell.length_c   1.000
_cell.angle_alpha   90.00
_cell.angle_beta   90.00
_cell.angle_gamma   90.00
#
_symmetry.space_group_name_H-M   'P 1'
#
loop_
_entity.id
_entity.type
_entity.pdbx_description
1 polymer ?
#
loop_
_entity_poly.entity_id
_entity_poly.type
_entity_poly.pdbx_seq_one_letter_code
_entity_poly.pdbx_strand_id
1 'polypeptide(L)'
;MEELAFKLLELIARSLKLRPDRLHGFFKDQTTFIRLNHYPPCPSPDLALGVGRHKDAGALTILYQDDVGGLDVRRRSDGEWVRVRPVPDSFIINVGDLIQVWSNDRYESAEHRVSVNSARERFSMPYFFNPEEQQLQEAQRGEHSDRAFQEEPRPRLTTATARIHAIAMSSSDSEHAMSSLASW
;
A
#
# COMPACT_ATOMS: atom_id res chain seq x y z
N MET A 1 15.17 -0.72 -2.32
CA MET A 1 13.69 -0.70 -2.33
C MET A 1 13.12 -2.06 -2.70
N GLU A 2 13.57 -2.68 -3.79
CA GLU A 2 13.10 -4.01 -4.21
C GLU A 2 13.22 -5.08 -3.11
N GLU A 3 14.37 -5.21 -2.47
CA GLU A 3 14.56 -6.18 -1.37
C GLU A 3 13.56 -5.97 -0.22
N LEU A 4 13.27 -4.71 0.13
CA LEU A 4 12.26 -4.37 1.13
C LEU A 4 10.85 -4.76 0.65
N ALA A 5 10.54 -4.54 -0.63
CA ALA A 5 9.25 -4.89 -1.22
C ALA A 5 9.00 -6.40 -1.19
N PHE A 6 10.00 -7.22 -1.53
CA PHE A 6 9.92 -8.67 -1.40
C PHE A 6 9.75 -9.12 0.07
N LYS A 7 10.50 -8.53 1.01
CA LYS A 7 10.31 -8.82 2.45
C LYS A 7 8.88 -8.51 2.92
N LEU A 8 8.31 -7.38 2.50
CA LEU A 8 6.92 -7.03 2.81
C LEU A 8 5.93 -8.01 2.18
N LEU A 9 6.18 -8.43 0.94
CA LEU A 9 5.39 -9.43 0.23
C LEU A 9 5.39 -10.80 0.95
N GLU A 10 6.56 -11.23 1.43
CA GLU A 10 6.71 -12.46 2.24
C GLU A 10 5.95 -12.37 3.57
N LEU A 11 5.98 -11.20 4.23
CA LEU A 11 5.23 -10.97 5.47
C LEU A 11 3.71 -11.03 5.23
N ILE A 12 3.24 -10.46 4.12
CA ILE A 12 1.84 -10.56 3.70
C ILE A 12 1.46 -12.03 3.44
N ALA A 13 2.29 -12.77 2.71
CA ALA A 13 2.04 -14.18 2.43
C ALA A 13 1.97 -15.01 3.73
N ARG A 14 2.89 -14.77 4.67
CA ARG A 14 2.90 -15.45 5.98
C ARG A 14 1.65 -15.14 6.80
N SER A 15 1.18 -13.90 6.85
CA SER A 15 -0.03 -13.55 7.61
C SER A 15 -1.30 -14.17 7.02
N LEU A 16 -1.27 -14.46 5.71
CA LEU A 16 -2.31 -15.23 5.01
C LEU A 16 -2.15 -16.75 5.17
N LYS A 17 -1.15 -17.22 5.94
CA LYS A 17 -0.79 -18.64 6.16
C LYS A 17 -0.29 -19.36 4.90
N LEU A 18 0.44 -18.65 4.05
CA LEU A 18 1.04 -19.20 2.84
C LEU A 18 2.55 -19.33 2.99
N ARG A 19 3.17 -20.04 2.05
CA ARG A 19 4.64 -20.03 1.94
C ARG A 19 5.12 -18.59 1.66
N PRO A 20 6.23 -18.13 2.28
CA PRO A 20 6.71 -16.76 2.12
C PRO A 20 6.92 -16.37 0.65
N ASP A 21 7.47 -17.29 -0.14
CA ASP A 21 7.79 -17.12 -1.55
C ASP A 21 6.59 -17.26 -2.50
N ARG A 22 5.37 -17.48 -1.98
CA ARG A 22 4.19 -17.83 -2.79
C ARG A 22 3.90 -16.83 -3.91
N LEU A 23 4.17 -15.55 -3.68
CA LEU A 23 3.84 -14.47 -4.62
C LEU A 23 5.03 -14.06 -5.50
N HIS A 24 6.24 -14.60 -5.27
CA HIS A 24 7.45 -14.16 -5.97
C HIS A 24 7.38 -14.42 -7.48
N GLY A 25 6.71 -15.51 -7.89
CA GLY A 25 6.55 -15.88 -9.29
C GLY A 25 5.86 -14.81 -10.14
N PHE A 26 5.05 -13.94 -9.54
CA PHE A 26 4.35 -12.85 -10.25
C PHE A 26 5.28 -11.68 -10.61
N PHE A 27 6.48 -11.61 -10.03
CA PHE A 27 7.39 -10.47 -10.20
C PHE A 27 8.61 -10.78 -11.08
N LYS A 28 8.62 -11.92 -11.78
CA LYS A 28 9.74 -12.32 -12.64
C LYS A 28 10.03 -11.27 -13.72
N ASP A 29 8.98 -10.75 -14.37
CA ASP A 29 9.03 -9.72 -15.41
C ASP A 29 8.26 -8.47 -14.94
N GLN A 30 8.55 -8.02 -13.71
CA GLN A 30 7.85 -6.91 -13.06
C GLN A 30 7.89 -5.59 -13.83
N THR A 31 6.82 -4.80 -13.72
CA THR A 31 6.70 -3.45 -14.31
C THR A 31 6.93 -2.33 -13.28
N THR A 32 7.68 -2.64 -12.22
CA THR A 32 7.96 -1.73 -11.09
C THR A 32 8.66 -0.44 -11.54
N PHE A 33 8.21 0.70 -11.00
CA PHE A 33 8.79 2.01 -11.30
C PHE A 33 8.75 2.98 -10.11
N ILE A 34 9.52 4.06 -10.21
CA ILE A 34 9.53 5.16 -9.25
C ILE A 34 8.92 6.40 -9.91
N ARG A 35 8.11 7.14 -9.16
CA ARG A 35 7.67 8.49 -9.55
C ARG A 35 8.24 9.51 -8.58
N LEU A 36 8.70 10.65 -9.11
CA LEU A 36 9.08 11.82 -8.32
C LEU A 36 7.97 12.86 -8.43
N ASN A 37 7.37 13.21 -7.31
CA ASN A 37 6.30 14.19 -7.27
C ASN A 37 6.79 15.48 -6.62
N HIS A 38 6.53 16.61 -7.27
CA HIS A 38 6.68 17.96 -6.75
C HIS A 38 5.32 18.63 -6.70
N TYR A 39 4.95 19.16 -5.53
CA TYR A 39 3.71 19.87 -5.30
C TYR A 39 4.04 21.30 -4.88
N PRO A 40 3.91 22.30 -5.77
CA PRO A 40 4.17 23.69 -5.41
C PRO A 40 3.11 24.24 -4.46
N PRO A 41 3.40 25.35 -3.73
CA PRO A 41 2.39 26.05 -2.95
C PRO A 41 1.18 26.43 -3.80
N CYS A 42 -0.02 26.14 -3.30
CA CYS A 42 -1.28 26.41 -3.97
C CYS A 42 -2.00 27.59 -3.29
N PRO A 43 -2.34 28.68 -4.00
CA PRO A 43 -3.05 29.82 -3.41
C PRO A 43 -4.44 29.51 -2.85
N SER A 44 -5.10 28.48 -3.41
CA SER A 44 -6.46 28.09 -3.05
C SER A 44 -6.51 26.58 -2.72
N PRO A 45 -5.87 26.14 -1.62
CA PRO A 45 -5.67 24.72 -1.33
C PRO A 45 -6.98 23.98 -1.05
N ASP A 46 -8.04 24.67 -0.62
CA ASP A 46 -9.36 24.07 -0.40
C ASP A 46 -10.10 23.71 -1.71
N LEU A 47 -9.63 24.23 -2.84
CA LEU A 47 -10.23 24.03 -4.17
C LEU A 47 -9.41 23.09 -5.07
N ALA A 48 -8.26 22.60 -4.62
CA ALA A 48 -7.33 21.81 -5.43
C ALA A 48 -6.80 20.59 -4.67
N LEU A 49 -6.52 19.53 -5.43
CA LEU A 49 -5.74 18.39 -4.97
C LEU A 49 -4.46 18.30 -5.79
N GLY A 50 -3.37 17.93 -5.14
CA GLY A 50 -2.12 17.59 -5.82
C GLY A 50 -2.24 16.29 -6.58
N VAL A 51 -2.97 15.33 -6.02
CA VAL A 51 -3.39 14.09 -6.70
C VAL A 51 -4.84 13.79 -6.30
N GLY A 52 -5.67 13.47 -7.28
CA GLY A 52 -7.06 13.08 -7.09
C GLY A 52 -7.22 11.80 -6.25
N ARG A 53 -8.47 11.48 -5.92
CA ARG A 53 -8.82 10.26 -5.17
C ARG A 53 -8.57 9.04 -6.06
N HIS A 54 -7.80 8.08 -5.58
CA HIS A 54 -7.48 6.86 -6.32
C HIS A 54 -7.05 5.74 -5.38
N LYS A 55 -6.91 4.55 -5.96
CA LYS A 55 -6.20 3.41 -5.38
C LYS A 55 -5.00 3.09 -6.28
N ASP A 56 -3.99 2.43 -5.70
CA ASP A 56 -2.86 1.96 -6.49
C ASP A 56 -3.22 0.62 -7.12
N ALA A 57 -3.09 0.52 -8.45
CA ALA A 57 -3.43 -0.71 -9.17
C ALA A 57 -2.47 -1.88 -8.89
N GLY A 58 -1.27 -1.60 -8.36
CA GLY A 58 -0.18 -2.54 -8.16
C GLY A 58 -0.34 -3.49 -6.97
N ALA A 59 0.79 -4.07 -6.54
CA ALA A 59 0.82 -4.89 -5.33
C ALA A 59 1.10 -4.06 -4.08
N LEU A 60 2.20 -3.31 -4.07
CA LEU A 60 2.62 -2.47 -2.95
C LEU A 60 3.14 -1.12 -3.45
N THR A 61 2.91 -0.06 -2.68
CA THR A 61 3.60 1.22 -2.86
C THR A 61 4.42 1.50 -1.61
N ILE A 62 5.72 1.73 -1.78
CA ILE A 62 6.63 2.18 -0.70
C ILE A 62 6.94 3.65 -0.94
N LEU A 63 6.41 4.51 -0.08
CA LEU A 63 6.41 5.95 -0.27
C LEU A 63 7.38 6.63 0.70
N TYR A 64 8.35 7.33 0.13
CA TYR A 64 9.08 8.39 0.83
C TYR A 64 8.31 9.71 0.70
N GLN A 65 8.28 10.50 1.78
CA GLN A 65 7.78 11.88 1.77
C GLN A 65 8.66 12.77 2.66
N ASP A 66 8.63 14.06 2.39
CA ASP A 66 9.23 15.08 3.25
C ASP A 66 8.39 15.37 4.52
N ASP A 67 8.77 16.41 5.25
CA ASP A 67 8.15 16.86 6.50
C ASP A 67 6.86 17.68 6.30
N VAL A 68 6.46 17.99 5.07
CA VAL A 68 5.32 18.89 4.79
C VAL A 68 3.98 18.17 4.96
N GLY A 69 3.93 16.89 4.62
CA GLY A 69 2.71 16.09 4.65
C GLY A 69 1.71 16.49 3.57
N GLY A 70 0.53 15.86 3.55
CA GLY A 70 -0.50 16.12 2.55
C GLY A 70 -1.17 14.86 1.99
N LEU A 71 -0.58 13.69 2.23
CA LEU A 71 -1.25 12.41 1.96
C LEU A 71 -2.45 12.25 2.91
N ASP A 72 -3.63 12.06 2.34
CA ASP A 72 -4.82 11.66 3.07
C ASP A 72 -5.25 10.26 2.60
N VAL A 73 -5.61 9.40 3.55
CA VAL A 73 -6.11 8.05 3.29
C VAL A 73 -7.56 7.95 3.79
N ARG A 74 -8.43 7.37 2.99
CA ARG A 74 -9.83 7.17 3.35
C ARG A 74 -9.97 5.92 4.20
N ARG A 75 -10.51 6.08 5.40
CA ARG A 75 -10.77 4.98 6.33
C ARG A 75 -12.01 4.21 5.91
N ARG A 76 -11.93 2.87 5.86
CA ARG A 76 -13.05 2.01 5.45
C ARG A 76 -14.27 2.07 6.36
N SER A 77 -14.03 2.19 7.67
CA SER A 77 -15.08 2.02 8.68
C SER A 77 -16.18 3.08 8.60
N ASP A 78 -15.82 4.30 8.23
CA ASP A 78 -16.73 5.45 8.18
C ASP A 78 -16.57 6.31 6.92
N GLY A 79 -15.58 6.02 6.07
CA GLY A 79 -15.32 6.76 4.85
C GLY A 79 -14.62 8.10 5.06
N GLU A 80 -14.15 8.39 6.28
CA GLU A 80 -13.49 9.64 6.64
C GLU A 80 -12.07 9.71 6.08
N TRP A 81 -11.63 10.92 5.75
CA TRP A 81 -10.27 11.19 5.28
C TRP A 81 -9.33 11.43 6.47
N VAL A 82 -8.28 10.63 6.57
CA VAL A 82 -7.28 10.71 7.64
C VAL A 82 -5.95 11.19 7.06
N ARG A 83 -5.44 12.31 7.58
CA ARG A 83 -4.11 12.83 7.26
C ARG A 83 -3.05 11.88 7.79
N VAL A 84 -2.17 11.40 6.92
CA VAL A 84 -0.95 10.68 7.32
C VAL A 84 0.10 11.70 7.75
N ARG A 85 0.53 11.64 9.01
CA ARG A 85 1.57 12.54 9.53
C ARG A 85 2.93 12.07 9.05
N PRO A 86 3.80 12.96 8.54
CA PRO A 86 5.20 12.63 8.30
C PRO A 86 5.87 12.16 9.58
N VAL A 87 6.62 11.07 9.49
CA VAL A 87 7.45 10.53 10.56
C VAL A 87 8.88 10.49 10.02
N PRO A 88 9.85 11.14 10.68
CA PRO A 88 11.25 11.12 10.24
C PRO A 88 11.77 9.68 10.08
N ASP A 89 12.71 9.50 9.13
CA ASP A 89 13.40 8.24 8.88
C ASP A 89 12.49 7.03 8.64
N SER A 90 11.33 7.29 8.01
CA SER A 90 10.34 6.25 7.74
C SER A 90 9.80 6.25 6.31
N PHE A 91 9.29 5.09 5.90
CA PHE A 91 8.49 4.94 4.69
C PHE A 91 7.03 4.67 5.05
N ILE A 92 6.12 5.12 4.20
CA ILE A 92 4.72 4.71 4.22
C ILE A 92 4.54 3.52 3.29
N ILE A 93 3.91 2.46 3.79
CA ILE A 93 3.54 1.28 2.99
C ILE A 93 2.05 1.31 2.67
N ASN A 94 1.70 1.36 1.39
CA ASN A 94 0.33 1.17 0.91
C ASN A 94 0.17 -0.18 0.22
N VAL A 95 -0.99 -0.81 0.44
CA VAL A 95 -1.40 -2.03 -0.27
C VAL A 95 -2.18 -1.62 -1.51
N GLY A 96 -1.86 -2.22 -2.66
CA GLY A 96 -2.58 -1.98 -3.91
C GLY A 96 -3.67 -3.02 -4.20
N ASP A 97 -4.39 -2.78 -5.29
CA ASP A 97 -5.56 -3.56 -5.69
C ASP A 97 -5.22 -5.05 -5.92
N LEU A 98 -4.02 -5.39 -6.40
CA LEU A 98 -3.65 -6.78 -6.62
C LEU A 98 -3.59 -7.58 -5.33
N ILE A 99 -3.01 -7.03 -4.26
CA ILE A 99 -2.96 -7.73 -2.98
C ILE A 99 -4.37 -7.85 -2.39
N GLN A 100 -5.25 -6.86 -2.58
CA GLN A 100 -6.65 -7.00 -2.19
C GLN A 100 -7.31 -8.17 -2.94
N VAL A 101 -7.16 -8.26 -4.26
CA VAL A 101 -7.72 -9.36 -5.08
C VAL A 101 -7.11 -10.71 -4.67
N TRP A 102 -5.79 -10.81 -4.65
CA TRP A 102 -5.04 -12.01 -4.29
C TRP A 102 -5.38 -12.52 -2.89
N SER A 103 -5.49 -11.61 -1.93
CA SER A 103 -5.87 -11.98 -0.56
C SER A 103 -7.36 -12.28 -0.37
N ASN A 104 -8.16 -12.18 -1.43
CA ASN A 104 -9.63 -12.30 -1.41
C ASN A 104 -10.24 -11.35 -0.37
N ASP A 105 -9.95 -10.05 -0.53
CA ASP A 105 -10.42 -8.92 0.30
C ASP A 105 -10.00 -8.96 1.78
N ARG A 106 -9.05 -9.83 2.15
CA ARG A 106 -8.51 -9.86 3.52
C ARG A 106 -7.60 -8.67 3.80
N TYR A 107 -6.91 -8.18 2.78
CA TYR A 107 -6.26 -6.88 2.77
C TYR A 107 -7.09 -5.88 1.99
N GLU A 108 -6.98 -4.61 2.37
CA GLU A 108 -7.66 -3.51 1.72
C GLU A 108 -6.67 -2.63 0.97
N SER A 109 -6.95 -2.38 -0.31
CA SER A 109 -6.38 -1.29 -1.07
C SER A 109 -7.12 -0.01 -0.71
N ALA A 110 -6.47 0.87 0.05
CA ALA A 110 -7.10 2.07 0.60
C ALA A 110 -7.14 3.21 -0.44
N GLU A 111 -8.32 3.83 -0.59
CA GLU A 111 -8.44 5.04 -1.41
C GLU A 111 -7.66 6.17 -0.74
N HIS A 112 -6.84 6.87 -1.51
CA HIS A 112 -5.99 7.94 -1.02
C HIS A 112 -5.95 9.12 -2.00
N ARG A 113 -5.53 10.28 -1.49
CA ARG A 113 -5.38 11.53 -2.25
C ARG A 113 -4.22 12.35 -1.69
N VAL A 114 -3.79 13.37 -2.43
CA VAL A 114 -2.80 14.34 -1.93
C VAL A 114 -3.42 15.72 -1.90
N SER A 115 -3.57 16.28 -0.70
CA SER A 115 -3.94 17.68 -0.47
C SER A 115 -2.72 18.58 -0.66
N VAL A 116 -2.93 19.77 -1.22
CA VAL A 116 -1.91 20.82 -1.36
C VAL A 116 -2.03 21.85 -0.25
N ASN A 117 -1.01 22.69 -0.08
CA ASN A 117 -1.01 23.77 0.92
C ASN A 117 -0.49 25.06 0.27
N SER A 118 -0.74 26.21 0.89
CA SER A 118 -0.34 27.53 0.36
C SER A 118 1.05 28.02 0.82
N ALA A 119 1.70 27.30 1.73
CA ALA A 119 2.88 27.80 2.45
C ALA A 119 4.20 27.25 1.90
N ARG A 120 4.29 25.95 1.64
CA ARG A 120 5.54 25.25 1.31
C ARG A 120 5.31 24.23 0.20
N GLU A 121 6.29 24.09 -0.68
CA GLU A 121 6.33 22.98 -1.62
C GLU A 121 6.51 21.65 -0.88
N ARG A 122 5.95 20.57 -1.46
CA ARG A 122 6.09 19.20 -0.96
C ARG A 122 6.75 18.32 -2.01
N PHE A 123 7.60 17.41 -1.57
CA PHE A 123 8.19 16.36 -2.38
C PHE A 123 7.82 14.97 -1.86
N SER A 124 7.64 14.03 -2.78
CA SER A 124 7.49 12.62 -2.42
C SER A 124 7.94 11.70 -3.54
N MET A 125 8.34 10.48 -3.17
CA MET A 125 8.87 9.48 -4.10
C MET A 125 8.23 8.12 -3.84
N PRO A 126 7.04 7.83 -4.40
CA PRO A 126 6.49 6.48 -4.39
C PRO A 126 7.29 5.54 -5.29
N TYR A 127 7.68 4.40 -4.73
CA TYR A 127 8.13 3.20 -5.43
C TYR A 127 6.94 2.26 -5.60
N PHE A 128 6.45 2.09 -6.83
CA PHE A 128 5.32 1.22 -7.16
C PHE A 128 5.84 -0.18 -7.49
N PHE A 129 5.68 -1.11 -6.54
CA PHE A 129 6.05 -2.50 -6.72
C PHE A 129 4.92 -3.26 -7.42
N ASN A 130 5.11 -3.48 -8.72
CA ASN A 130 4.11 -4.03 -9.61
C ASN A 130 4.61 -5.36 -10.17
N PRO A 131 3.76 -6.40 -10.25
CA PRO A 131 4.12 -7.65 -10.91
C PRO A 131 4.21 -7.47 -12.43
N GLU A 132 4.35 -8.58 -13.14
CA GLU A 132 4.22 -8.64 -14.59
C GLU A 132 2.89 -8.03 -15.06
N GLU A 133 2.92 -7.37 -16.21
CA GLU A 133 1.78 -6.67 -16.83
C GLU A 133 0.52 -7.56 -16.96
N GLN A 134 0.70 -8.85 -17.24
CA GLN A 134 -0.41 -9.81 -17.33
C GLN A 134 -1.23 -9.86 -16.01
N GLN A 135 -0.56 -9.82 -14.86
CA GLN A 135 -1.23 -9.87 -13.56
C GLN A 135 -2.07 -8.62 -13.29
N LEU A 136 -1.61 -7.45 -13.75
CA LEU A 136 -2.39 -6.21 -13.69
C LEU A 136 -3.66 -6.30 -14.54
N GLN A 137 -3.54 -6.84 -15.75
CA GLN A 137 -4.67 -6.99 -16.67
C GLN A 137 -5.71 -8.00 -16.17
N GLU A 138 -5.27 -9.14 -15.62
CA GLU A 138 -6.16 -10.16 -15.06
C GLU A 138 -7.02 -9.58 -13.93
N ALA A 139 -6.40 -8.85 -13.00
CA ALA A 139 -7.13 -8.22 -11.89
C ALA A 139 -8.13 -7.15 -12.36
N GLN A 140 -7.77 -6.35 -13.37
CA GLN A 140 -8.67 -5.33 -13.94
C GLN A 140 -9.90 -5.94 -14.63
N ARG A 141 -9.78 -7.15 -15.18
CA ARG A 141 -10.89 -7.87 -15.83
C ARG A 141 -11.83 -8.54 -14.82
N GLY A 142 -11.48 -8.58 -13.53
CA GLY A 142 -12.20 -9.36 -12.54
C GLY A 142 -12.16 -10.85 -12.82
N GLU A 143 -11.23 -11.29 -13.68
CA GLU A 143 -10.93 -12.70 -13.87
C GLU A 143 -10.22 -13.13 -12.60
N HIS A 144 -10.97 -13.79 -11.70
CA HIS A 144 -10.39 -14.38 -10.51
C HIS A 144 -9.20 -15.21 -10.96
N SER A 145 -7.99 -14.82 -10.55
CA SER A 145 -6.84 -15.69 -10.64
C SER A 145 -7.07 -16.83 -9.64
N ASP A 146 -7.98 -17.74 -9.97
CA ASP A 146 -8.33 -18.95 -9.23
C ASP A 146 -7.10 -19.82 -8.97
N ARG A 147 -5.96 -19.51 -9.60
CA ARG A 147 -4.70 -20.24 -9.47
C ARG A 147 -3.84 -19.84 -8.27
N ALA A 148 -4.02 -18.64 -7.71
CA ALA A 148 -3.06 -18.14 -6.72
C ALA A 148 -3.35 -18.64 -5.29
N PHE A 149 -4.61 -18.93 -4.93
CA PHE A 149 -5.00 -19.20 -3.53
C PHE A 149 -6.03 -20.35 -3.32
N GLN A 150 -6.33 -21.19 -4.31
CA GLN A 150 -7.44 -22.18 -4.22
C GLN A 150 -7.18 -23.52 -3.50
N GLU A 151 -6.02 -23.77 -2.86
CA GLU A 151 -5.76 -25.12 -2.31
C GLU A 151 -6.16 -25.38 -0.84
N GLU A 152 -6.77 -24.44 -0.11
CA GLU A 152 -7.20 -24.69 1.28
C GLU A 152 -8.70 -24.43 1.50
N PRO A 153 -9.44 -25.37 2.13
CA PRO A 153 -10.88 -25.21 2.38
C PRO A 153 -11.13 -24.01 3.30
N ARG A 154 -12.20 -23.24 3.01
CA ARG A 154 -12.64 -22.07 3.79
C ARG A 154 -12.50 -22.31 5.30
N PRO A 155 -11.52 -21.72 6.00
CA PRO A 155 -11.53 -21.77 7.45
C PRO A 155 -12.72 -20.96 7.96
N ARG A 156 -13.47 -21.52 8.91
CA ARG A 156 -14.59 -20.82 9.56
C ARG A 156 -14.10 -19.46 10.06
N LEU A 157 -14.88 -18.42 9.74
CA LEU A 157 -14.67 -17.04 10.16
C LEU A 157 -14.29 -16.98 11.64
N THR A 158 -13.02 -16.71 11.90
CA THR A 158 -12.56 -16.11 13.16
C THR A 158 -11.99 -14.77 12.75
N THR A 159 -12.63 -13.71 13.22
CA THR A 159 -12.38 -12.32 12.87
C THR A 159 -10.96 -11.94 13.31
N ALA A 160 -10.01 -12.00 12.38
CA ALA A 160 -8.71 -11.36 12.50
C ALA A 160 -8.43 -10.67 11.17
N THR A 161 -9.01 -9.48 11.02
CA THR A 161 -8.66 -8.55 9.93
C THR A 161 -7.25 -8.04 10.22
N ALA A 162 -6.26 -8.46 9.45
CA ALA A 162 -4.93 -7.88 9.52
C ALA A 162 -5.00 -6.46 8.96
N ARG A 163 -5.03 -5.45 9.85
CA ARG A 163 -4.98 -4.04 9.49
C ARG A 163 -3.52 -3.64 9.25
N ILE A 164 -3.10 -3.57 7.99
CA ILE A 164 -1.94 -2.75 7.64
C ILE A 164 -2.52 -1.46 7.07
N HIS A 165 -2.52 -0.40 7.88
CA HIS A 165 -2.75 0.97 7.43
C HIS A 165 -1.40 1.64 7.41
N ALA A 166 -0.98 2.21 6.27
CA ALA A 166 0.11 3.18 6.11
C ALA A 166 1.08 3.21 7.30
N ILE A 167 1.86 2.15 7.49
CA ILE A 167 2.77 2.07 8.64
C ILE A 167 4.00 2.88 8.26
N ALA A 168 4.26 3.96 9.00
CA ALA A 168 5.56 4.59 9.04
C ALA A 168 6.55 3.60 9.67
N MET A 169 7.36 2.91 8.86
CA MET A 169 8.39 2.00 9.36
C MET A 169 9.70 2.75 9.52
N SER A 170 10.20 2.89 10.76
CA SER A 170 11.53 3.47 11.01
C SER A 170 12.64 2.54 10.48
N SER A 171 13.79 3.09 10.11
CA SER A 171 14.96 2.30 9.70
C SER A 171 15.58 1.44 10.82
N SER A 172 15.21 1.67 12.09
CA SER A 172 15.80 0.98 13.26
C SER A 172 14.97 -0.17 13.84
N ASP A 173 13.71 -0.36 13.43
CA ASP A 173 12.75 -1.22 14.14
C ASP A 173 12.24 -2.43 13.34
N SER A 174 13.12 -3.14 12.62
CA SER A 174 12.73 -4.39 11.94
C SER A 174 12.26 -5.50 12.89
N GLU A 175 12.63 -5.44 14.18
CA GLU A 175 12.27 -6.48 15.17
C GLU A 175 11.16 -6.06 16.15
N HIS A 176 10.88 -4.76 16.34
CA HIS A 176 9.90 -4.28 17.34
C HIS A 176 8.51 -3.91 16.78
N ALA A 177 8.38 -3.72 15.46
CA ALA A 177 7.10 -3.38 14.80
C ALA A 177 6.03 -4.49 14.92
N MET A 178 6.42 -5.71 15.32
CA MET A 178 5.53 -6.87 15.42
C MET A 178 4.58 -6.85 16.63
N SER A 179 4.85 -5.99 17.63
CA SER A 179 4.04 -5.91 18.86
C SER A 179 2.78 -5.03 18.72
N SER A 180 2.83 -3.96 17.93
CA SER A 180 1.70 -3.02 17.82
C SER A 180 0.63 -3.42 16.79
N LEU A 181 0.88 -4.49 16.02
CA LEU A 181 -0.07 -5.06 15.05
C LEU A 181 -1.29 -5.73 15.70
N ALA A 182 -1.29 -5.90 17.03
CA ALA A 182 -2.35 -6.59 17.77
C ALA A 182 -3.23 -5.67 18.65
N SER A 183 -2.98 -4.35 18.67
CA SER A 183 -3.57 -3.46 19.68
C SER A 183 -4.27 -2.21 19.14
N TRP A 184 -4.91 -2.26 17.96
CA TRP A 184 -5.91 -1.26 17.50
C TRP A 184 -6.93 -1.79 16.47
#